data_AF-A0A3S3TA38-F1
#
_entry.id   AF-A0A3S3TA38-F1
#
_cell.length_a   1.000
_cell.length_b   1.000
_cell.length_c   1.000
_cell.angle_alpha   90.00
_cell.angle_beta   90.00
_cell.angle_gamma   90.00
#
_symmetry.space_group_name_H-M   'P 1'
#
loop_
_entity.id
_entity.type
_entity.pdbx_description
1 polymer ?
#
loop_
_entity_poly.entity_id
_entity_poly.type
_entity_poly.pdbx_seq_one_letter_code
_entity_poly.pdbx_strand_id
1 'polypeptide(L)'
;MPVTKLTAMDADIRRRFALYRRMSRHARVSLSDDALPACQNDLRAALLACARCRNLDCCTAWLDQDRPGVPLFCQARGNFLSLADAPPERAPAAARTGARVLSPCS
;
A
#
# COMPACT_ATOMS: atom_id res chain seq x y z
N MET A 1 -32.71 3.67 -20.52
CA MET A 1 -32.05 4.25 -19.32
C MET A 1 -30.93 3.32 -18.84
N PRO A 2 -29.64 3.67 -19.07
CA PRO A 2 -28.49 2.84 -18.68
C PRO A 2 -27.59 3.41 -17.54
N VAL A 3 -27.98 4.50 -16.86
CA VAL A 3 -27.14 5.19 -15.87
C VAL A 3 -26.82 4.34 -14.62
N THR A 4 -27.69 3.39 -14.27
CA THR A 4 -27.58 2.55 -13.06
C THR A 4 -26.41 1.57 -13.05
N LYS A 5 -25.91 1.13 -14.22
CA LYS A 5 -24.83 0.14 -14.28
C LYS A 5 -23.46 0.77 -13.97
N LEU A 6 -23.23 1.99 -14.47
CA LEU A 6 -21.98 2.72 -14.24
C LEU A 6 -21.83 3.10 -12.76
N THR A 7 -22.91 3.57 -12.12
CA THR A 7 -22.90 3.91 -10.70
C THR A 7 -22.61 2.71 -9.79
N ALA A 8 -23.09 1.51 -10.16
CA ALA A 8 -22.82 0.29 -9.42
C ALA A 8 -21.35 -0.16 -9.54
N MET A 9 -20.77 -0.06 -10.74
CA MET A 9 -19.35 -0.37 -10.95
C MET A 9 -18.44 0.59 -10.18
N ASP A 10 -18.74 1.89 -10.22
CA ASP A 10 -18.01 2.90 -9.45
C ASP A 10 -18.04 2.64 -7.95
N ALA A 11 -19.20 2.27 -7.42
CA ALA A 11 -19.35 1.93 -6.01
C ALA A 11 -18.51 0.71 -5.61
N ASP A 12 -18.48 -0.35 -6.45
CA ASP A 12 -17.67 -1.54 -6.21
C ASP A 12 -16.16 -1.22 -6.24
N ILE A 13 -15.71 -0.44 -7.23
CA ILE A 13 -14.30 -0.01 -7.33
C ILE A 13 -13.90 0.77 -6.08
N ARG A 14 -14.70 1.77 -5.67
CA ARG A 14 -14.43 2.57 -4.47
C ARG A 14 -14.39 1.69 -3.21
N ARG A 15 -15.31 0.74 -3.08
CA ARG A 15 -15.36 -0.22 -1.97
C ARG A 15 -14.08 -1.05 -1.89
N ARG A 16 -13.61 -1.59 -3.02
CA ARG A 16 -12.38 -2.38 -3.10
C ARG A 16 -11.14 -1.57 -2.73
N PHE A 17 -11.02 -0.35 -3.26
CA PHE A 17 -9.91 0.55 -2.91
C PHE A 17 -9.93 0.96 -1.43
N ALA A 18 -11.10 1.25 -0.87
CA ALA A 18 -11.23 1.55 0.55
C ALA A 18 -10.76 0.37 1.42
N LEU A 19 -11.17 -0.86 1.06
CA LEU A 19 -10.76 -2.06 1.77
C LEU A 19 -9.25 -2.34 1.64
N TYR A 20 -8.69 -2.17 0.44
CA TYR A 20 -7.24 -2.27 0.21
C TYR A 20 -6.46 -1.29 1.10
N ARG A 21 -6.89 -0.02 1.20
CA ARG A 21 -6.25 0.98 2.07
C ARG A 21 -6.37 0.64 3.55
N ARG A 22 -7.50 0.06 3.98
CA ARG A 22 -7.66 -0.45 5.36
C ARG A 22 -6.69 -1.60 5.62
N MET A 23 -6.63 -2.59 4.73
CA MET A 23 -5.73 -3.74 4.87
C MET A 23 -4.25 -3.33 4.84
N SER A 24 -3.87 -2.37 3.99
CA SER A 24 -2.48 -1.86 3.93
C SER A 24 -2.05 -1.25 5.27
N ARG A 25 -2.90 -0.39 5.86
CA ARG A 25 -2.65 0.21 7.18
C ARG A 25 -2.57 -0.87 8.27
N HIS A 26 -3.48 -1.83 8.22
CA HIS A 26 -3.55 -2.93 9.17
C HIS A 26 -2.32 -3.84 9.11
N ALA A 27 -1.81 -4.09 7.90
CA ALA A 27 -0.56 -4.80 7.63
C ALA A 27 0.69 -3.96 7.96
N ARG A 28 0.53 -2.72 8.41
CA ARG A 28 1.63 -1.76 8.67
C ARG A 28 2.50 -1.48 7.45
N VAL A 29 1.92 -1.54 6.25
CA VAL A 29 2.60 -1.11 5.03
C VAL A 29 2.81 0.40 5.09
N SER A 30 4.07 0.82 5.18
CA SER A 30 4.49 2.21 5.22
C SER A 30 5.63 2.40 4.23
N LEU A 31 5.28 2.75 2.99
CA LEU A 31 6.24 3.01 1.93
C LEU A 31 6.59 4.50 1.90
N SER A 32 7.89 4.82 1.88
CA SER A 32 8.38 6.14 1.49
C SER A 32 8.29 6.29 -0.03
N ASP A 33 8.29 7.54 -0.52
CA ASP A 33 8.33 7.81 -1.97
C ASP A 33 9.57 7.18 -2.63
N ASP A 34 10.69 7.12 -1.92
CA ASP A 34 11.94 6.48 -2.37
C ASP A 34 11.82 4.95 -2.49
N ALA A 35 10.99 4.31 -1.65
CA ALA A 35 10.76 2.86 -1.68
C ALA A 35 9.76 2.44 -2.78
N LEU A 36 8.98 3.37 -3.34
CA LEU A 36 7.94 3.06 -4.33
C LEU A 36 8.46 2.33 -5.58
N PRO A 37 9.60 2.70 -6.21
CA PRO A 37 10.11 1.99 -7.38
C PRO A 37 10.45 0.52 -7.07
N ALA A 38 11.07 0.24 -5.92
CA ALA A 38 11.43 -1.10 -5.51
C ALA A 38 10.19 -1.96 -5.19
N CYS A 39 9.16 -1.35 -4.60
CA CYS A 39 7.93 -2.02 -4.20
C CYS A 39 6.82 -2.01 -5.28
N GLN A 40 7.06 -1.42 -6.46
CA GLN A 40 6.03 -1.19 -7.47
C GLN A 40 5.32 -2.47 -7.92
N ASN A 41 6.09 -3.55 -8.11
CA ASN A 41 5.56 -4.84 -8.54
C ASN A 41 4.66 -5.47 -7.47
N ASP A 42 5.08 -5.42 -6.21
CA ASP A 42 4.29 -5.94 -5.09
C ASP A 42 3.03 -5.10 -4.85
N LEU A 43 3.14 -3.78 -4.97
CA LEU A 43 2.00 -2.87 -4.86
C LEU A 43 0.96 -3.17 -5.94
N ARG A 44 1.42 -3.31 -7.19
CA ARG A 44 0.55 -3.66 -8.34
C ARG A 44 -0.08 -5.04 -8.16
N ALA A 45 0.70 -6.03 -7.73
CA ALA A 45 0.21 -7.38 -7.49
C ALA A 45 -0.86 -7.40 -6.38
N ALA A 46 -0.64 -6.71 -5.26
CA ALA A 46 -1.60 -6.58 -4.18
C ALA A 46 -2.91 -5.91 -4.65
N LEU A 47 -2.81 -4.81 -5.40
CA LEU A 47 -3.97 -4.11 -5.96
C LEU A 47 -4.79 -5.01 -6.89
N LEU A 48 -4.13 -5.73 -7.81
CA LEU A 48 -4.81 -6.65 -8.73
C LEU A 48 -5.45 -7.83 -7.99
N ALA A 49 -4.79 -8.37 -6.97
CA ALA A 49 -5.35 -9.44 -6.14
C ALA A 49 -6.61 -8.96 -5.38
N CYS A 50 -6.58 -7.75 -4.79
CA CYS A 50 -7.74 -7.15 -4.16
C CYS A 50 -8.87 -6.85 -5.15
N ALA A 51 -8.53 -6.36 -6.35
CA ALA A 51 -9.50 -6.07 -7.41
C ALA A 51 -10.23 -7.34 -7.88
N ARG A 52 -9.57 -8.50 -7.88
CA ARG A 52 -10.14 -9.79 -8.31
C ARG A 52 -10.77 -10.60 -7.17
N CYS A 53 -10.54 -10.21 -5.92
CA CYS A 53 -11.02 -10.95 -4.75
C CYS A 53 -12.56 -10.99 -4.69
N ARG A 54 -13.13 -12.18 -4.47
CA ARG A 54 -14.57 -12.37 -4.27
C ARG A 54 -15.00 -12.31 -2.80
N ASN A 55 -14.05 -12.33 -1.87
CA ASN A 55 -14.27 -12.46 -0.43
C ASN A 55 -14.11 -11.13 0.32
N LEU A 56 -14.70 -10.05 -0.20
CA LEU A 56 -14.57 -8.70 0.40
C LEU A 56 -15.14 -8.65 1.83
N ASP A 57 -16.24 -9.35 2.07
CA ASP A 57 -16.91 -9.37 3.36
C ASP A 57 -16.05 -10.08 4.43
N CYS A 58 -15.37 -11.17 4.07
CA CYS A 58 -14.45 -11.86 4.98
C CYS A 58 -13.28 -10.96 5.39
N CYS A 59 -12.67 -10.24 4.44
CA CYS A 59 -11.62 -9.26 4.74
C CYS A 59 -12.13 -8.13 5.64
N THR A 60 -13.38 -7.67 5.42
CA THR A 60 -14.00 -6.62 6.23
C THR A 60 -14.21 -7.10 7.67
N ALA A 61 -14.85 -8.26 7.84
CA ALA A 61 -15.08 -8.87 9.15
C ALA A 61 -13.78 -9.16 9.91
N TRP A 62 -12.71 -9.56 9.20
CA TRP A 62 -11.38 -9.74 9.82
C TRP A 62 -10.82 -8.42 10.36
N LEU A 63 -10.89 -7.35 9.56
CA LEU A 63 -10.41 -6.01 9.96
C LEU A 63 -11.22 -5.43 11.11
N ASP A 64 -12.53 -5.68 11.14
CA ASP A 64 -13.42 -5.18 12.21
C ASP A 64 -13.17 -5.90 13.55
N GLN A 65 -12.54 -7.08 13.53
CA GLN A 65 -12.10 -7.80 14.73
C GLN A 65 -10.73 -7.35 15.26
N ASP A 66 -10.06 -6.40 14.59
CA ASP A 66 -8.74 -5.88 14.93
C ASP A 66 -7.66 -6.97 15.18
N ARG A 67 -7.79 -8.13 14.51
CA ARG A 67 -6.84 -9.23 14.66
C ARG A 67 -5.50 -8.87 14.03
N PRO A 68 -4.35 -9.13 14.68
CA PRO A 68 -3.06 -8.73 14.14
C PRO A 68 -2.75 -9.36 12.78
N GLY A 69 -2.11 -8.58 11.91
CA GLY A 69 -1.58 -9.04 10.62
C GLY A 69 -2.64 -9.31 9.55
N VAL A 70 -2.22 -10.03 8.50
CA VAL A 70 -3.03 -10.27 7.30
C VAL A 70 -3.68 -11.66 7.36
N PRO A 71 -4.99 -11.80 7.05
CA PRO A 71 -5.66 -13.09 7.15
C PRO A 71 -5.06 -14.14 6.22
N LEU A 72 -5.01 -15.40 6.67
CA LEU A 72 -4.47 -16.53 5.91
C LEU A 72 -5.21 -16.78 4.59
N PHE A 73 -6.50 -16.44 4.52
CA PHE A 73 -7.30 -16.58 3.29
C PHE A 73 -7.06 -15.45 2.27
N CYS A 74 -6.29 -14.42 2.62
CA CYS A 74 -6.05 -13.27 1.74
C CYS A 74 -5.10 -13.66 0.59
N GLN A 75 -5.60 -13.57 -0.64
CA GLN A 75 -4.80 -13.84 -1.85
C GLN A 75 -3.62 -12.86 -2.02
N ALA A 76 -3.74 -11.65 -1.48
CA ALA A 76 -2.69 -10.64 -1.49
C ALA A 76 -1.75 -10.74 -0.26
N ARG A 77 -1.87 -11.78 0.57
CA ARG A 77 -1.12 -11.89 1.83
C ARG A 77 0.38 -11.78 1.64
N GLY A 78 0.92 -12.53 0.68
CA GLY A 78 2.36 -12.50 0.39
C GLY A 78 2.84 -11.10 0.04
N ASN A 79 2.10 -10.38 -0.80
CA ASN A 79 2.45 -9.01 -1.17
C ASN A 79 2.34 -8.04 0.01
N PHE A 80 1.29 -8.12 0.83
CA PHE A 80 1.20 -7.25 2.01
C PHE A 80 2.32 -7.47 3.00
N LEU A 81 2.75 -8.72 3.21
CA LEU A 81 3.89 -9.01 4.07
C LEU A 81 5.20 -8.53 3.46
N SER A 82 5.44 -8.78 2.17
CA SER A 82 6.60 -8.24 1.43
C SER A 82 6.69 -6.71 1.53
N LEU A 83 5.56 -6.02 1.37
CA LEU A 83 5.45 -4.57 1.48
C LEU A 83 5.64 -4.05 2.92
N ALA A 84 5.25 -4.83 3.93
CA ALA A 84 5.44 -4.46 5.33
C ALA A 84 6.88 -4.70 5.81
N ASP A 85 7.55 -5.70 5.25
CA ASP A 85 8.95 -6.03 5.52
C ASP A 85 9.92 -5.15 4.71
N ALA A 86 9.43 -4.39 3.73
CA ALA A 86 10.24 -3.47 2.97
C ALA A 86 10.94 -2.49 3.93
N PRO A 87 12.27 -2.38 3.90
CA PRO A 87 12.98 -1.51 4.82
C PRO A 87 12.48 -0.08 4.62
N PRO A 88 12.22 0.67 5.70
CA PRO A 88 12.05 2.11 5.58
C PRO A 88 13.41 2.62 5.12
N GLU A 89 13.56 2.88 3.82
CA GLU A 89 14.85 3.26 3.26
C GLU A 89 15.33 4.50 4.03
N ARG A 90 16.51 4.38 4.66
CA ARG A 90 17.09 5.46 5.47
C ARG A 90 17.22 6.66 4.55
N ALA A 91 16.62 7.78 4.96
CA ALA A 91 16.68 9.07 4.27
C ALA A 91 18.06 9.27 3.61
N PRO A 92 18.09 9.69 2.33
CA PRO A 92 19.31 9.72 1.54
C PRO A 92 20.41 10.46 2.31
N ALA A 93 21.59 9.82 2.43
CA ALA A 93 22.76 10.37 3.12
C ALA A 93 23.27 11.71 2.53
N ALA A 94 22.68 12.18 1.44
CA ALA A 94 22.97 13.44 0.76
C ALA A 94 22.71 14.71 1.60
N ALA A 95 22.02 14.62 2.73
CA ALA A 95 21.86 15.77 3.64
C ALA A 95 23.08 16.05 4.55
N ARG A 96 24.14 15.23 4.53
CA ARG A 96 25.29 15.37 5.47
C ARG A 96 26.57 15.96 4.89
N THR A 97 26.64 16.26 3.60
CA THR A 97 27.85 16.86 3.00
C THR A 97 27.61 18.27 2.48
N GLY A 98 26.92 19.09 3.27
CA GLY A 98 26.99 20.55 3.17
C GLY A 98 28.27 21.07 3.84
N ALA A 99 29.44 20.57 3.44
CA ALA A 99 30.69 21.20 3.80
C ALA A 99 30.74 22.55 3.07
N ARG A 100 30.45 23.63 3.82
CA ARG A 100 30.74 25.01 3.47
C ARG A 100 32.17 25.10 2.93
N VAL A 101 32.32 25.18 1.61
CA VAL A 101 33.51 25.80 1.02
C VAL A 101 33.30 27.30 1.17
N LEU A 102 33.79 27.84 2.28
CA LEU A 102 34.05 29.27 2.40
C LEU A 102 35.18 29.58 1.41
N SER A 103 34.84 30.11 0.24
CA SER A 103 35.83 30.76 -0.62
C SER A 103 36.28 32.06 0.05
N PRO A 104 37.58 32.30 0.27
CA PRO A 104 38.08 33.60 0.64
C PRO A 104 38.05 34.50 -0.61
N CYS A 105 37.36 35.64 -0.51
CA CYS A 105 37.53 36.73 -1.46
C CYS A 105 38.99 37.21 -1.39
N SER A 106 39.66 37.24 -2.54
CA SER A 106 40.86 38.03 -2.81
C SER A 106 40.74 38.59 -4.21
#